data_AF-I2K823-F1
#
_entry.id   AF-I2K823-F1
#
_cell.length_a   1.000
_cell.length_b   1.000
_cell.length_c   1.000
_cell.angle_alpha   90.00
_cell.angle_beta   90.00
_cell.angle_gamma   90.00
#
_symmetry.space_group_name_H-M   'P 1'
#
loop_
_entity.id
_entity.type
_entity.pdbx_description
1 polymer ?
#
loop_
_entity_poly.entity_id
_entity_poly.type
_entity_poly.pdbx_seq_one_letter_code
_entity_poly.pdbx_strand_id
1 'polypeptide(L)' 'MGSRDKFVELAEKRVTKALKDIHLIGNLSNKNNYEYTEVDYKKIINALDNAVKNVKKRFEENSKEEHTEFKL' A
#
# COMPACT_ATOMS: atom_id res chain seq x y z
N MET A 1 18.13 17.20 10.92
CA MET A 1 17.06 16.69 10.05
C MET A 1 15.77 16.68 10.87
N GLY A 2 14.75 17.41 10.43
CA GLY A 2 13.48 17.49 11.17
C GLY A 2 12.70 16.18 11.13
N SER A 3 11.69 16.03 12.00
CA SER A 3 10.76 14.89 11.96
C SER A 3 10.07 14.77 10.60
N ARG A 4 9.74 15.91 9.97
CA ARG A 4 9.17 15.99 8.62
C ARG A 4 10.14 15.47 7.56
N ASP A 5 11.39 15.94 7.54
CA ASP A 5 12.37 15.52 6.54
C ASP A 5 12.62 14.01 6.60
N LYS A 6 12.75 13.46 7.82
CA LYS A 6 12.89 12.01 8.03
C LYS A 6 11.68 11.23 7.55
N PHE A 7 10.47 11.76 7.75
CA PHE A 7 9.25 11.15 7.22
C PHE A 7 9.26 11.15 5.69
N VAL A 8 9.59 12.28 5.05
CA VAL A 8 9.62 12.40 3.58
C VAL A 8 10.64 11.43 2.99
N GLU A 9 11.88 11.41 3.49
CA GLU A 9 12.93 10.49 3.01
C GLU A 9 12.47 9.02 3.08
N LEU A 10 11.90 8.62 4.23
CA LEU A 10 11.42 7.25 4.42
C LEU A 10 10.22 6.94 3.53
N ALA A 11 9.29 7.88 3.36
CA ALA A 11 8.12 7.70 2.53
C ALA A 11 8.51 7.52 1.06
N GLU A 12 9.34 8.41 0.52
CA GLU A 12 9.83 8.35 -0.87
C GLU A 12 10.55 7.03 -1.14
N LYS A 13 11.49 6.64 -0.26
CA LYS A 13 12.24 5.38 -0.41
C LYS A 13 11.33 4.16 -0.39
N ARG A 14 10.37 4.11 0.53
CA ARG A 14 9.47 2.95 0.70
C ARG A 14 8.45 2.85 -0.43
N VAL A 15 7.84 3.97 -0.84
CA VAL A 15 6.88 4.01 -1.93
C VAL A 15 7.56 3.66 -3.25
N THR A 16 8.75 4.19 -3.51
CA THR A 16 9.53 3.84 -4.72
C THR A 16 9.80 2.34 -4.80
N LYS A 17 10.22 1.72 -3.70
CA LYS A 17 10.43 0.26 -3.66
C LYS A 17 9.13 -0.51 -3.91
N ALA A 18 8.04 -0.12 -3.25
CA ALA A 18 6.74 -0.77 -3.42
C ALA A 18 6.24 -0.69 -4.88
N LEU A 19 6.36 0.48 -5.53
CA LEU A 19 5.98 0.65 -6.93
C LEU A 19 6.81 -0.23 -7.86
N LYS A 20 8.12 -0.35 -7.62
CA LYS A 20 8.98 -1.25 -8.38
C LYS A 20 8.54 -2.71 -8.23
N ASP A 21 8.27 -3.15 -7.01
CA ASP A 21 7.83 -4.53 -6.76
C ASP A 21 6.46 -4.80 -7.38
N ILE A 22 5.52 -3.85 -7.31
CA ILE A 22 4.21 -3.93 -7.99
C ILE A 22 4.38 -4.06 -9.50
N HIS A 23 5.30 -3.29 -10.11
CA HIS A 23 5.58 -3.40 -11.54
C HIS A 23 6.13 -4.78 -11.92
N LEU A 24 7.06 -5.32 -11.12
CA LEU A 24 7.60 -6.67 -11.33
C LEU A 24 6.52 -7.75 -11.19
N ILE A 25 5.60 -7.61 -10.24
CA ILE A 25 4.42 -8.47 -10.11
C ILE A 25 3.54 -8.36 -11.37
N GLY A 26 3.35 -7.16 -11.91
CA GLY A 26 2.62 -6.93 -13.15
C GLY A 26 3.21 -7.70 -14.34
N ASN A 27 4.53 -7.82 -14.42
CA ASN A 27 5.20 -8.57 -15.49
C ASN A 27 4.85 -10.08 -15.49
N LEU A 28 4.37 -10.62 -14.37
CA LEU A 28 3.90 -12.01 -14.28
C LEU A 28 2.63 -12.26 -15.10
N SER A 29 1.93 -11.21 -15.56
CA SER A 29 0.77 -11.35 -16.43
C SER A 29 1.11 -11.84 -17.85
N ASN A 30 2.40 -11.90 -18.20
CA ASN A 30 2.81 -12.35 -19.52
C ASN A 30 2.65 -13.88 -19.65
N LYS A 31 1.53 -14.31 -20.24
CA LYS A 31 1.21 -15.73 -20.48
C LYS A 31 2.14 -16.45 -21.46
N ASN A 32 2.96 -15.73 -22.22
CA ASN A 32 3.98 -16.37 -23.05
C ASN A 32 5.15 -16.90 -22.21
N ASN A 33 5.39 -16.29 -21.04
CA ASN A 33 6.49 -16.64 -20.15
C ASN A 33 6.04 -17.45 -18.94
N TYR A 34 4.75 -17.36 -18.57
CA TYR A 34 4.21 -17.91 -17.34
C TYR A 34 2.84 -18.56 -17.55
N GLU A 35 2.60 -19.64 -16.81
CA GLU A 35 1.28 -20.26 -16.70
C GLU A 35 0.67 -19.92 -15.33
N TYR A 36 -0.57 -19.45 -15.35
CA TYR A 36 -1.33 -19.14 -14.14
C TYR A 36 -2.82 -19.19 -14.42
N THR A 37 -3.60 -19.50 -13.40
CA THR A 37 -5.05 -19.55 -13.47
C THR A 37 -5.68 -18.20 -13.11
N GLU A 38 -6.97 -18.08 -13.41
CA GLU A 38 -7.79 -16.97 -12.91
C GLU A 38 -7.72 -16.84 -11.38
N VAL A 39 -7.67 -17.96 -10.68
CA VAL A 39 -7.62 -17.99 -9.21
C VAL A 39 -6.32 -17.41 -8.70
N ASP A 40 -5.19 -17.67 -9.37
CA ASP A 40 -3.88 -17.22 -8.96
C ASP A 40 -3.76 -15.69 -9.03
N TYR A 41 -4.09 -15.08 -10.16
CA TYR A 41 -3.98 -13.62 -10.28
C TYR A 41 -4.98 -12.90 -9.37
N LYS A 42 -6.19 -13.44 -9.17
CA LYS A 42 -7.16 -12.87 -8.21
C LYS A 42 -6.63 -12.88 -6.78
N LYS A 43 -5.94 -13.95 -6.34
CA LYS A 43 -5.28 -13.99 -5.02
C LYS A 43 -4.20 -12.92 -4.90
N ILE A 44 -3.39 -12.72 -5.94
CA ILE A 44 -2.34 -11.69 -5.98
C ILE A 44 -2.96 -10.30 -5.83
N ILE A 45 -3.96 -9.96 -6.65
CA ILE A 45 -4.61 -8.64 -6.61
C ILE A 45 -5.29 -8.40 -5.26
N ASN A 46 -6.03 -9.38 -4.73
CA ASN A 46 -6.66 -9.26 -3.42
C ASN A 46 -5.66 -9.00 -2.28
N ALA A 47 -4.48 -9.63 -2.33
CA ALA A 47 -3.43 -9.40 -1.34
C ALA A 47 -2.88 -7.98 -1.41
N LEU A 48 -2.63 -7.45 -2.62
CA LEU A 48 -2.17 -6.08 -2.83
C LEU A 48 -3.21 -5.05 -2.38
N ASP A 49 -4.49 -5.25 -2.74
CA ASP A 49 -5.58 -4.37 -2.34
C ASP A 49 -5.74 -4.31 -0.82
N ASN A 50 -5.67 -5.47 -0.15
CA ASN A 50 -5.75 -5.52 1.31
C ASN A 50 -4.55 -4.82 1.97
N ALA A 51 -3.34 -4.95 1.41
CA ALA A 51 -2.17 -4.24 1.92
C ALA A 51 -2.36 -2.71 1.83
N VAL A 52 -2.84 -2.21 0.70
CA VAL A 52 -3.12 -0.77 0.50
C VAL A 52 -4.23 -0.29 1.43
N LYS A 53 -5.33 -1.06 1.57
CA LYS A 53 -6.42 -0.75 2.52
C LYS A 53 -5.91 -0.62 3.95
N ASN A 54 -5.03 -1.52 4.38
CA ASN A 54 -4.44 -1.48 5.72
C ASN A 54 -3.53 -0.26 5.93
N VAL A 55 -2.76 0.14 4.91
CA VAL A 55 -1.97 1.39 4.96
C VAL A 55 -2.90 2.59 5.09
N LYS A 56 -3.93 2.70 4.26
CA LYS A 56 -4.92 3.77 4.31
C LYS A 56 -5.58 3.87 5.69
N LYS A 57 -6.06 2.76 6.23
CA LYS A 57 -6.69 2.69 7.55
C LYS A 57 -5.77 3.25 8.65
N ARG A 58 -4.48 2.89 8.64
CA ARG A 58 -3.52 3.41 9.63
C ARG A 58 -3.34 4.92 9.53
N PHE A 59 -3.23 5.48 8.32
CA PHE A 59 -3.14 6.93 8.16
C PHE A 59 -4.41 7.63 8.62
N GLU A 60 -5.59 7.09 8.32
CA GLU A 60 -6.88 7.63 8.76
C GLU A 60 -7.04 7.57 10.28
N GLU A 61 -6.68 6.46 10.93
CA GLU A 61 -6.71 6.30 12.39
C GLU A 61 -5.81 7.33 13.10
N ASN A 62 -4.64 7.61 12.55
CA ASN A 62 -3.71 8.60 13.11
C ASN A 62 -4.04 10.05 12.72
N SER A 63 -5.00 10.27 11.81
CA SER A 63 -5.45 11.60 11.38
C SER A 63 -6.73 12.07 12.08
N LYS A 64 -7.41 11.18 12.82
CA LYS A 64 -8.55 11.55 13.64
C LYS A 64 -8.05 12.23 14.91
N GLU A 65 -8.10 13.56 14.94
CA GLU A 65 -8.14 14.29 16.20
C GLU A 65 -9.42 13.89 16.94
N GLU A 66 -9.30 13.28 18.12
CA GLU A 66 -10.42 13.06 19.03
C GLU A 66 -10.90 14.43 19.57
N HIS A 67 -11.68 15.15 18.77
CA HIS A 67 -12.55 16.20 19.28
C HIS A 67 -13.82 15.55 19.85
N THR A 68 -13.68 14.92 21.01
CA THR A 68 -14.82 14.64 21.90
C THR A 68 -15.19 15.91 22.65
N GLU A 69 -15.69 16.93 21.94
CA GLU A 69 -16.51 17.95 22.59
C GLU A 69 -17.88 17.32 22.88
N PHE A 70 -17.99 16.70 24.05
CA PHE A 70 -19.28 16.36 24.65
C PHE A 70 -19.94 17.66 25.12
N LYS A 71 -21.07 18.02 24.50
CA LYS A 71 -22.01 19.03 25.04
C LYS A 71 -23.35 18.35 25.32
N LEU A 72 -23.92 18.70 26.48
CA LEU A 72 -25.23 18.26 26.97
C LEU A 72 -26.35 18.61 25.99
#